data_AF-A0A2A2M3N5-F1
#
_entry.id   AF-A0A2A2M3N5-F1
#
_cell.length_a   1.000
_cell.length_b   1.000
_cell.length_c   1.000
_cell.angle_alpha   90.00
_cell.angle_beta   90.00
_cell.angle_gamma   90.00
#
_symmetry.space_group_name_H-M   'P 1'
#
loop_
_entity.id
_entity.type
_entity.pdbx_description
1 polymer ?
#
loop_
_entity_poly.entity_id
_entity_poly.type
_entity_poly.pdbx_seq_one_letter_code
_entity_poly.pdbx_strand_id
1 'polypeptide(L)'
;MQSATRWTLGSLVGGAALTVAGGLGLSFYSDRLARDAERQVPPDGRYIRVDGARLHYVDKGTGPAIVMVHGLAGQLRNFGYGMLDILAKDHRVILVDRPGSGYSTADEDREPNIVEQAAIVARFIEALGIDRPRRMACPRRSAASPPFRRRCAG
;
A
#
# COMPACT_ATOMS: atom_id res chain seq x y z
N MET A 1 -58.27 1.92 14.49
CA MET A 1 -57.29 2.06 13.38
C MET A 1 -56.07 2.91 13.75
N GLN A 2 -56.19 3.99 14.55
CA GLN A 2 -55.04 4.87 14.89
C GLN A 2 -53.99 4.25 15.84
N SER A 3 -54.37 3.29 16.69
CA SER A 3 -53.42 2.64 17.61
C SER A 3 -52.45 1.71 16.86
N ALA A 4 -52.93 0.87 15.95
CA ALA A 4 -52.11 -0.07 15.18
C ALA A 4 -50.99 0.63 14.38
N THR A 5 -51.27 1.80 13.80
CA THR A 5 -50.28 2.62 13.06
C THR A 5 -49.21 3.21 13.97
N ARG A 6 -49.52 3.54 15.24
CA ARG A 6 -48.52 4.07 16.19
C ARG A 6 -47.55 2.99 16.68
N TRP A 7 -48.01 1.75 16.83
CA TRP A 7 -47.16 0.62 17.19
C TRP A 7 -46.22 0.23 16.04
N THR A 8 -46.71 0.19 14.80
CA THR A 8 -45.86 -0.13 13.64
C THR A 8 -44.81 0.96 13.38
N LEU A 9 -45.17 2.24 13.52
CA LEU A 9 -44.22 3.35 13.38
C LEU A 9 -43.15 3.34 14.47
N GLY A 10 -43.53 3.05 15.73
CA GLY A 10 -42.60 2.93 16.85
C GLY A 10 -41.59 1.80 16.67
N SER A 11 -42.03 0.64 16.20
CA SER A 11 -41.15 -0.50 15.91
C SER A 11 -40.18 -0.22 14.74
N LEU A 12 -40.63 0.50 13.72
CA LEU A 12 -39.76 0.90 12.59
C LEU A 12 -38.70 1.91 13.02
N VAL A 13 -39.07 2.93 13.81
CA VAL A 13 -38.11 3.91 14.34
C VAL A 13 -37.13 3.27 15.31
N GLY A 14 -37.61 2.39 16.20
CA GLY A 14 -36.74 1.63 17.12
C GLY A 14 -35.76 0.73 16.37
N GLY A 15 -36.23 0.01 15.34
CA GLY A 15 -35.39 -0.81 14.47
C GLY A 15 -34.34 0.00 13.71
N ALA A 16 -34.72 1.15 13.15
CA ALA A 16 -33.80 2.05 12.46
C ALA A 16 -32.76 2.67 13.41
N ALA A 17 -33.14 3.01 14.64
CA ALA A 17 -32.20 3.52 15.64
C ALA A 17 -31.18 2.44 16.04
N LEU A 18 -31.60 1.18 16.19
CA LEU A 18 -30.73 0.04 16.49
C LEU A 18 -29.71 -0.23 15.37
N THR A 19 -30.13 -0.17 14.10
CA THR A 19 -29.22 -0.39 12.97
C THR A 19 -28.20 0.74 12.83
N VAL A 20 -28.62 2.00 13.01
CA VAL A 20 -27.72 3.16 12.99
C VAL A 20 -26.73 3.11 14.16
N ALA A 21 -27.20 2.83 15.38
CA ALA A 21 -26.33 2.71 16.55
C ALA A 21 -25.34 1.54 16.41
N GLY A 22 -25.81 0.39 15.89
CA GLY A 22 -24.95 -0.76 15.59
C GLY A 22 -23.91 -0.44 14.53
N GLY A 23 -24.28 0.25 13.45
CA GLY A 23 -23.37 0.68 12.40
C GLY A 23 -22.30 1.65 12.92
N LEU A 24 -22.71 2.70 13.64
CA LEU A 24 -21.77 3.66 14.26
C LEU A 24 -20.83 2.98 15.27
N GLY A 25 -21.37 2.06 16.08
CA GLY A 25 -20.58 1.26 17.02
C GLY A 25 -19.52 0.41 16.32
N LEU A 26 -19.88 -0.25 15.21
CA LEU A 26 -18.97 -1.06 14.41
C LEU A 26 -17.89 -0.20 13.73
N SER A 27 -18.27 0.94 13.14
CA SER A 27 -17.31 1.88 12.53
C SER A 27 -16.30 2.38 13.57
N PHE A 28 -16.78 2.83 14.74
CA PHE A 28 -15.90 3.30 15.80
C PHE A 28 -14.98 2.21 16.36
N TYR A 29 -15.49 0.99 16.51
CA TYR A 29 -14.69 -0.15 16.93
C TYR A 29 -13.61 -0.50 15.89
N SER A 30 -13.98 -0.47 14.60
CA SER A 30 -13.06 -0.73 13.48
C SER A 30 -11.94 0.31 13.43
N ASP A 31 -12.27 1.59 13.58
CA ASP A 31 -11.28 2.68 13.64
C ASP A 31 -10.34 2.54 14.84
N ARG A 32 -10.88 2.15 16.01
CA ARG A 32 -10.06 1.88 17.21
C ARG A 32 -9.08 0.75 16.96
N LEU A 33 -9.56 -0.37 16.42
CA LEU A 33 -8.72 -1.53 16.14
C LEU A 33 -7.62 -1.19 15.12
N ALA A 34 -7.95 -0.42 14.08
CA ALA A 34 -6.96 0.06 13.10
C ALA A 34 -5.88 0.93 13.75
N ARG A 35 -6.26 1.91 14.59
CA ARG A 35 -5.28 2.75 15.31
C ARG A 35 -4.43 1.96 16.30
N ASP A 36 -5.02 1.00 17.00
CA ASP A 36 -4.27 0.17 17.94
C ASP A 36 -3.29 -0.76 17.20
N ALA A 37 -3.68 -1.28 16.04
CA ALA A 37 -2.79 -2.03 15.16
C ALA A 37 -1.63 -1.16 14.63
N GLU A 38 -1.91 0.07 14.19
CA GLU A 38 -0.90 1.05 13.78
C GLU A 38 0.05 1.43 14.93
N ARG A 39 -0.43 1.53 16.17
CA ARG A 39 0.41 1.82 17.34
C ARG A 39 1.37 0.68 17.68
N GLN A 40 0.93 -0.56 17.49
CA GLN A 40 1.77 -1.74 17.73
C GLN A 40 2.81 -1.95 16.63
N VAL A 41 2.62 -1.33 15.47
CA VAL A 41 3.52 -1.41 14.33
C VAL A 41 3.90 0.01 13.91
N PRO A 42 4.94 0.63 14.50
CA PRO A 42 5.43 1.91 14.01
C PRO A 42 6.00 1.78 12.59
N PRO A 43 5.98 2.86 11.79
CA PRO A 43 6.57 2.85 10.45
C PRO A 43 8.10 2.70 10.53
N ASP A 44 8.61 1.67 9.87
CA ASP A 44 10.03 1.37 9.78
C ASP A 44 10.61 1.96 8.47
N GLY A 45 11.51 2.95 8.54
CA GLY A 45 12.27 3.41 7.37
C GLY A 45 12.21 4.91 7.09
N ARG A 46 12.13 5.27 5.81
CA ARG A 46 12.17 6.65 5.29
C ARG A 46 11.00 6.91 4.35
N TYR A 47 10.74 8.18 4.08
CA TYR A 47 9.73 8.62 3.13
C TYR A 47 10.34 9.44 2.00
N ILE A 48 9.77 9.31 0.81
CA ILE A 48 10.09 10.17 -0.33
C ILE A 48 8.80 10.54 -1.07
N ARG A 49 8.74 11.76 -1.60
CA ARG A 49 7.62 12.21 -2.43
C ARG A 49 7.99 12.12 -3.89
N VAL A 50 7.16 11.46 -4.69
CA VAL A 50 7.35 11.24 -6.12
C VAL A 50 6.01 11.33 -6.81
N ASP A 51 5.87 12.21 -7.80
CA ASP A 51 4.64 12.40 -8.61
C ASP A 51 3.35 12.44 -7.76
N GLY A 52 3.33 13.28 -6.72
CA GLY A 52 2.17 13.44 -5.82
C GLY A 52 2.03 12.36 -4.73
N ALA A 53 2.63 11.17 -4.92
CA ALA A 53 2.58 10.09 -3.94
C ALA A 53 3.68 10.22 -2.88
N ARG A 54 3.35 9.89 -1.61
CA ARG A 54 4.34 9.72 -0.54
C ARG A 54 4.63 8.24 -0.39
N LEU A 55 5.84 7.83 -0.75
CA LEU A 55 6.28 6.45 -0.67
C LEU A 55 7.09 6.20 0.61
N HIS A 56 6.71 5.17 1.33
CA HIS A 56 7.45 4.62 2.45
C HIS A 56 8.40 3.53 1.96
N TYR A 57 9.67 3.62 2.35
CA TYR A 57 10.69 2.66 1.94
C TYR A 57 11.75 2.42 3.01
N VAL A 58 12.33 1.23 2.98
CA VAL A 58 13.50 0.83 3.77
C VAL A 58 14.67 0.61 2.82
N ASP A 59 15.84 1.15 3.15
CA ASP A 59 17.07 0.98 2.38
C ASP A 59 18.16 0.44 3.32
N LYS A 60 18.64 -0.78 3.03
CA LYS A 60 19.59 -1.48 3.89
C LYS A 60 20.64 -2.23 3.07
N GLY A 61 21.88 -2.26 3.58
CA GLY A 61 23.00 -2.94 2.95
C GLY A 61 23.72 -2.06 1.92
N THR A 62 24.74 -2.63 1.29
CA THR A 62 25.60 -1.96 0.30
C THR A 62 25.92 -2.93 -0.83
N GLY A 63 26.09 -2.42 -2.05
CA GLY A 63 26.37 -3.25 -3.23
C GLY A 63 25.30 -3.12 -4.31
N PRO A 64 25.13 -4.14 -5.18
CA PRO A 64 24.14 -4.11 -6.25
C PRO A 64 22.72 -3.94 -5.69
N ALA A 65 21.96 -3.01 -6.25
CA ALA A 65 20.63 -2.67 -5.74
C ALA A 65 19.56 -3.69 -6.16
N ILE A 66 18.78 -4.15 -5.19
CA ILE A 66 17.57 -4.95 -5.37
C ILE A 66 16.39 -4.14 -4.85
N VAL A 67 15.42 -3.85 -5.71
CA VAL A 67 14.19 -3.15 -5.34
C VAL A 67 13.07 -4.17 -5.26
N MET A 68 12.43 -4.27 -4.09
CA MET A 68 11.34 -5.20 -3.83
C MET A 68 10.04 -4.43 -3.63
N VAL A 69 9.04 -4.80 -4.42
CA VAL A 69 7.69 -4.25 -4.38
C VAL A 69 6.75 -5.37 -3.93
N HIS A 70 5.93 -5.11 -2.91
CA HIS A 70 4.99 -6.11 -2.41
C HIS A 70 3.84 -6.38 -3.39
N GLY A 71 3.23 -7.56 -3.26
CA GLY A 71 2.06 -7.97 -4.04
C GLY A 71 0.74 -7.36 -3.55
N LEU A 72 -0.38 -7.89 -4.06
CA LEU A 72 -1.74 -7.50 -3.67
C LEU A 72 -1.96 -7.68 -2.17
N ALA A 73 -2.59 -6.70 -1.52
CA ALA A 73 -2.84 -6.66 -0.07
C ALA A 73 -1.59 -6.86 0.82
N GLY A 74 -0.40 -6.54 0.28
CA GLY A 74 0.86 -6.62 1.00
C GLY A 74 1.34 -5.27 1.54
N GLN A 75 2.36 -5.33 2.39
CA GLN A 75 3.16 -4.20 2.88
C GLN A 75 4.64 -4.58 2.85
N LEU A 76 5.56 -3.62 2.93
CA LEU A 76 6.99 -3.83 2.80
C LEU A 76 7.53 -4.82 3.84
N ARG A 77 6.89 -4.89 5.03
CA ARG A 77 7.27 -5.80 6.11
C ARG A 77 7.07 -7.29 5.74
N ASN A 78 6.30 -7.59 4.69
CA ASN A 78 6.18 -8.96 4.16
C ASN A 78 7.53 -9.53 3.68
N PHE A 79 8.47 -8.67 3.29
CA PHE A 79 9.83 -9.06 2.92
C PHE A 79 10.87 -8.72 4.01
N GLY A 80 10.47 -7.96 5.03
CA GLY A 80 11.34 -7.53 6.12
C GLY A 80 11.75 -8.65 7.06
N TYR A 81 10.86 -9.63 7.32
CA TYR A 81 11.14 -10.73 8.25
C TYR A 81 12.16 -11.72 7.66
N GLY A 82 13.42 -11.58 8.03
CA GLY A 82 14.52 -12.50 7.74
C GLY A 82 15.15 -12.35 6.35
N MET A 83 14.35 -12.13 5.30
CA MET A 83 14.88 -12.03 3.93
C MET A 83 15.68 -10.75 3.71
N LEU A 84 15.25 -9.62 4.28
CA LEU A 84 15.99 -8.36 4.23
C LEU A 84 17.41 -8.52 4.81
N ASP A 85 17.53 -9.14 5.98
CA ASP A 85 18.82 -9.29 6.66
C ASP A 85 19.77 -10.25 5.95
N ILE A 86 19.25 -11.27 5.28
CA ILE A 86 20.05 -12.20 4.49
C ILE A 86 20.57 -11.51 3.23
N LEU A 87 19.69 -10.84 2.48
CA LEU A 87 20.07 -10.18 1.23
C LEU A 87 20.95 -8.94 1.45
N ALA A 88 20.74 -8.21 2.56
CA ALA A 88 21.50 -7.01 2.90
C ALA A 88 22.98 -7.28 3.21
N LYS A 89 23.40 -8.54 3.36
CA LYS A 89 24.82 -8.90 3.54
C LYS A 89 25.65 -8.59 2.29
N ASP A 90 25.09 -8.87 1.12
CA ASP A 90 25.82 -8.80 -0.16
C ASP A 90 25.21 -7.80 -1.16
N HIS A 91 24.00 -7.30 -0.89
CA HIS A 91 23.25 -6.43 -1.78
C HIS A 91 22.68 -5.22 -1.04
N ARG A 92 22.47 -4.12 -1.76
CA ARG A 92 21.65 -3.00 -1.26
C ARG A 92 20.19 -3.34 -1.52
N VAL A 93 19.43 -3.61 -0.47
CA VAL A 93 18.02 -4.00 -0.57
C VAL A 93 17.14 -2.82 -0.24
N ILE A 94 16.25 -2.49 -1.17
CA ILE A 94 15.28 -1.41 -1.04
C ILE A 94 13.89 -2.02 -1.05
N LEU A 95 13.20 -1.98 0.08
CA LEU A 95 11.81 -2.37 0.19
C LEU A 95 10.95 -1.13 0.05
N VAL A 96 9.97 -1.14 -0.85
CA VAL A 96 9.07 0.01 -1.06
C VAL A 96 7.61 -0.41 -1.01
N ASP A 97 6.81 0.38 -0.31
CA ASP A 97 5.35 0.29 -0.29
C ASP A 97 4.77 0.97 -1.53
N ARG A 98 3.86 0.29 -2.23
CA ARG A 98 3.14 0.87 -3.38
C ARG A 98 2.29 2.07 -2.93
N PRO A 99 1.98 3.03 -3.83
CA PRO A 99 1.00 4.07 -3.53
C PRO A 99 -0.30 3.46 -2.97
N GLY A 100 -0.81 4.02 -1.86
CA GLY A 100 -2.03 3.54 -1.20
C GLY A 100 -1.88 2.25 -0.40
N SER A 101 -0.67 1.77 -0.13
CA SER A 101 -0.41 0.55 0.65
C SER A 101 0.55 0.79 1.81
N GLY A 102 0.38 0.04 2.91
CA GLY A 102 1.25 0.16 4.09
C GLY A 102 1.23 1.58 4.65
N TYR A 103 2.39 2.23 4.71
CA TYR A 103 2.51 3.63 5.16
C TYR A 103 2.67 4.63 3.99
N SER A 104 2.54 4.16 2.75
CA SER A 104 2.53 5.01 1.55
C SER A 104 1.15 5.57 1.28
N THR A 105 1.08 6.83 0.84
CA THR A 105 -0.17 7.48 0.42
C THR A 105 -0.13 7.77 -1.08
N ALA A 106 -1.25 7.51 -1.75
CA ALA A 106 -1.50 8.01 -3.10
C ALA A 106 -1.96 9.48 -3.05
N ASP A 107 -2.07 10.13 -4.22
CA ASP A 107 -2.68 11.46 -4.34
C ASP A 107 -4.11 11.45 -3.79
N GLU A 108 -4.52 12.54 -3.13
CA GLU A 108 -5.76 12.59 -2.33
C GLU A 108 -7.03 12.32 -3.14
N ASP A 109 -6.99 12.59 -4.45
CA ASP A 109 -8.18 12.56 -5.31
C ASP A 109 -8.42 11.19 -5.97
N ARG A 110 -7.40 10.34 -6.11
CA ARG A 110 -7.52 9.08 -6.86
C ARG A 110 -6.38 8.09 -6.59
N GLU A 111 -6.76 6.84 -6.37
CA GLU A 111 -5.84 5.70 -6.41
C GLU A 111 -5.28 5.46 -7.84
N PRO A 112 -3.95 5.47 -8.03
CA PRO A 112 -3.35 5.24 -9.34
C PRO A 112 -3.60 3.81 -9.83
N ASN A 113 -3.84 3.65 -11.13
CA ASN A 113 -3.95 2.32 -11.75
C ASN A 113 -2.59 1.60 -11.77
N ILE A 114 -2.57 0.31 -12.14
CA ILE A 114 -1.33 -0.50 -12.11
C ILE A 114 -0.19 0.11 -12.97
N VAL A 115 -0.52 0.77 -14.09
CA VAL A 115 0.47 1.40 -14.98
C VAL A 115 1.02 2.67 -14.33
N GLU A 116 0.16 3.49 -13.73
CA GLU A 116 0.54 4.70 -12.98
C GLU A 116 1.39 4.33 -11.76
N GLN A 117 1.01 3.30 -11.01
CA GLN A 117 1.82 2.77 -9.90
C GLN A 117 3.21 2.33 -10.37
N ALA A 118 3.31 1.63 -11.50
CA ALA A 118 4.59 1.22 -12.05
C ALA A 118 5.45 2.43 -12.48
N ALA A 119 4.84 3.48 -13.02
CA ALA A 119 5.53 4.72 -13.36
C ALA A 119 6.06 5.44 -12.12
N ILE A 120 5.25 5.57 -11.07
CA ILE A 120 5.65 6.16 -9.78
C ILE A 120 6.83 5.39 -9.17
N VAL A 121 6.79 4.05 -9.20
CA VAL A 121 7.91 3.21 -8.72
C VAL A 121 9.16 3.39 -9.59
N ALA A 122 9.02 3.54 -10.92
CA ALA A 122 10.15 3.81 -11.79
C ALA A 122 10.82 5.17 -11.47
N ARG A 123 10.01 6.20 -11.25
CA ARG A 123 10.49 7.53 -10.82
C ARG A 123 11.14 7.50 -9.44
N PHE A 124 10.63 6.70 -8.53
CA PHE A 124 11.26 6.45 -7.24
C PHE A 124 12.66 5.85 -7.37
N ILE A 125 12.83 4.88 -8.27
CA ILE A 125 14.14 4.27 -8.56
C ILE A 125 15.11 5.31 -9.15
N GLU A 126 14.63 6.16 -10.06
CA GLU A 126 15.39 7.27 -10.63
C GLU A 126 15.81 8.27 -9.55
N ALA A 127 14.89 8.65 -8.65
CA ALA A 127 15.14 9.60 -7.57
C ALA A 127 16.17 9.09 -6.55
N LEU A 128 16.29 7.77 -6.39
CA LEU A 128 17.33 7.15 -5.54
C LEU A 128 18.68 6.97 -6.25
N GLY A 129 18.80 7.38 -7.51
CA GLY A 129 20.04 7.31 -8.30
C GLY A 129 20.46 5.88 -8.64
N ILE A 130 19.50 4.96 -8.82
CA ILE A 130 19.78 3.54 -9.05
C ILE A 130 19.81 3.26 -10.55
N ASP A 131 21.00 3.26 -11.14
CA ASP A 131 21.17 3.11 -12.60
C ASP A 131 20.73 1.75 -13.17
N ARG A 132 20.76 0.67 -12.37
CA ARG A 132 20.33 -0.68 -12.77
C ARG A 132 19.86 -1.54 -11.60
N PRO A 133 18.60 -1.40 -11.12
CA PRO A 133 18.09 -2.32 -10.12
C PRO A 133 17.93 -3.72 -10.72
N ARG A 134 18.47 -4.75 -10.05
CA ARG A 134 18.15 -6.13 -10.41
C ARG A 134 16.70 -6.39 -10.05
N ARG A 135 15.83 -6.48 -11.06
CA ARG A 135 14.40 -6.74 -10.90
C ARG A 135 14.20 -8.20 -10.49
N MET A 136 13.74 -8.44 -9.27
CA MET A 136 13.20 -9.74 -8.90
C MET A 136 11.76 -9.84 -9.44
N ALA A 137 11.62 -10.19 -10.71
CA ALA A 137 10.33 -10.44 -11.32
C ALA A 137 9.85 -11.87 -11.00
N CYS A 138 8.64 -11.99 -10.45
CA CYS A 138 7.95 -13.26 -10.30
C CYS A 138 7.72 -13.89 -11.69
N PRO A 139 8.10 -15.16 -11.94
CA PRO A 139 7.86 -15.78 -13.23
C PRO A 139 6.38 -16.14 -13.36
N ARG A 140 5.60 -15.34 -14.09
CA ARG A 140 4.30 -15.79 -14.60
C ARG A 140 4.09 -15.36 -16.06
N ARG A 141 4.15 -16.39 -16.91
CA ARG A 141 3.66 -16.57 -18.30
C ARG A 141 3.65 -15.38 -19.27
N SER A 142 4.47 -15.56 -20.31
CA SER A 142 4.21 -15.21 -21.72
C SER A 142 2.80 -14.69 -22.04
N ALA A 143 2.68 -13.41 -22.40
CA ALA A 143 2.37 -12.96 -23.77
C ALA A 143 1.84 -11.52 -23.77
N ALA A 144 2.43 -10.70 -24.65
CA ALA A 144 1.87 -9.50 -25.29
C ALA A 144 1.52 -8.27 -24.42
N SER A 145 2.42 -7.27 -24.39
CA SER A 145 2.14 -5.84 -24.64
C SER A 145 3.44 -4.99 -24.61
N PRO A 146 3.80 -4.24 -25.67
CA PRO A 146 4.73 -3.10 -25.61
C PRO A 146 3.95 -1.76 -25.52
N PRO A 147 4.52 -0.68 -24.94
CA PRO A 147 5.67 0.02 -25.52
C PRO A 147 6.69 0.50 -24.47
N PHE A 148 7.44 -0.41 -23.86
CA PHE A 148 8.63 -0.05 -23.04
C PHE A 148 9.94 -0.38 -23.75
N ARG A 149 10.02 -0.04 -25.05
CA ARG A 149 11.28 -0.01 -25.78
C ARG A 149 11.45 1.37 -26.40
N ARG A 150 12.32 2.18 -25.80
CA ARG A 150 13.37 3.01 -26.44
C ARG A 150 13.78 4.15 -25.49
N ARG A 151 14.92 3.96 -24.81
CA ARG A 151 16.00 4.95 -24.63
C ARG A 151 17.06 4.38 -23.69
N CYS A 152 17.91 3.51 -24.24
CA CYS A 152 19.23 3.18 -23.71
C CYS A 152 20.15 2.97 -24.92
N ALA A 153 20.63 4.06 -25.51
CA ALA A 153 21.81 4.12 -26.38
C ALA A 153 22.16 5.61 -26.53
N GLY A 154 23.33 5.99 -26.03
CA GLY A 154 23.82 7.36 -25.89
C GLY A 154 24.64 7.44 -24.62
#